data_AF-A0A7W1DNE2-F1
#
_entry.id   AF-A0A7W1DNE2-F1
#
_cell.length_a   1.000
_cell.length_b   1.000
_cell.length_c   1.000
_cell.angle_alpha   90.00
_cell.angle_beta   90.00
_cell.angle_gamma   90.00
#
_symmetry.space_group_name_H-M   'P 1'
#
loop_
_entity.id
_entity.type
_entity.pdbx_description
1 polymer ?
#
loop_
_entity_poly.entity_id
_entity_poly.type
_entity_poly.pdbx_seq_one_letter_code
_entity_poly.pdbx_strand_id
1 'polypeptide(L)' 'MPAYPAQVQDVTGAGDAYCGGFLAGYLITSDPVAAAQHGTVSASYVAEAVGALATAQPTRAEAQARLNTVAAKTACQQ' A
#
# COMPACT_ATOMS: atom_id res chain seq x y z
N MET A 1 -9.08 -1.80 -6.77
CA MET A 1 -8.55 -0.79 -5.82
C MET A 1 -8.32 0.51 -6.57
N PRO A 2 -8.65 1.68 -5.98
CA PRO A 2 -8.29 2.98 -6.55
C PRO A 2 -6.78 3.18 -6.60
N ALA A 3 -6.30 3.89 -7.62
CA ALA A 3 -4.91 4.32 -7.68
C ALA A 3 -4.61 5.34 -6.55
N TYR A 4 -3.55 5.08 -5.78
CA TYR A 4 -3.00 6.06 -4.84
C TYR A 4 -2.02 6.99 -5.57
N PRO A 5 -2.13 8.33 -5.43
CA PRO A 5 -1.26 9.28 -6.11
C PRO A 5 0.12 9.34 -5.45
N ALA A 6 0.94 8.31 -5.66
CA ALA A 6 2.32 8.23 -5.17
C ALA A 6 3.27 9.08 -6.03
N GLN A 7 4.32 9.62 -5.43
CA GLN A 7 5.42 10.29 -6.16
C GLN A 7 6.38 9.25 -6.73
N VAL A 8 6.00 8.63 -7.86
CA VAL A 8 6.74 7.49 -8.43
C VAL A 8 8.17 7.88 -8.83
N GLN A 9 9.15 7.22 -8.22
CA GLN A 9 10.58 7.32 -8.55
C GLN A 9 11.09 6.07 -9.27
N ASP A 10 10.76 4.89 -8.75
CA ASP A 10 11.13 3.59 -9.33
C ASP A 10 10.05 2.56 -9.00
N VAL A 11 9.66 1.74 -9.96
CA VAL A 11 8.61 0.72 -9.81
C VAL A 11 9.16 -0.65 -9.40
N THR A 12 10.48 -0.79 -9.32
CA THR A 12 11.17 -2.05 -8.97
C THR A 12 10.75 -2.51 -7.58
N GLY A 13 10.10 -3.68 -7.49
CA GLY A 13 9.63 -4.26 -6.24
C GLY A 13 8.28 -3.75 -5.73
N ALA A 14 7.62 -2.82 -6.43
CA ALA A 14 6.29 -2.33 -6.04
C ALA A 14 5.23 -3.47 -6.05
N GLY A 15 5.36 -4.43 -6.97
CA GLY A 15 4.50 -5.62 -7.03
C GLY A 15 4.73 -6.57 -5.83
N ASP A 16 5.99 -6.84 -5.49
CA ASP A 16 6.32 -7.67 -4.33
C ASP A 16 5.83 -7.01 -3.03
N ALA A 17 5.98 -5.69 -2.93
CA ALA A 17 5.46 -4.90 -1.82
C ALA A 17 3.93 -4.97 -1.73
N TYR A 18 3.23 -4.93 -2.86
CA TYR A 18 1.78 -5.13 -2.91
C TYR A 18 1.41 -6.51 -2.37
N CYS A 19 2.05 -7.57 -2.86
CA CYS A 19 1.77 -8.94 -2.43
C CYS A 19 2.04 -9.15 -0.94
N GLY A 20 3.16 -8.62 -0.42
CA GLY A 20 3.49 -8.67 0.99
C GLY A 20 2.49 -7.91 1.86
N GLY A 21 2.11 -6.69 1.45
CA GLY A 21 1.10 -5.89 2.12
C GLY A 21 -0.29 -6.53 2.08
N PHE A 22 -0.66 -7.14 0.96
CA PHE A 22 -1.92 -7.88 0.80
C PHE A 22 -1.97 -9.07 1.75
N LEU A 23 -0.94 -9.92 1.74
CA LEU A 23 -0.90 -11.10 2.60
C LEU A 23 -0.95 -10.72 4.08
N ALA A 24 -0.15 -9.71 4.49
CA ALA A 24 -0.17 -9.22 5.86
C ALA A 24 -1.55 -8.65 6.24
N GLY A 25 -2.16 -7.84 5.37
CA GLY A 25 -3.49 -7.29 5.59
C GLY A 25 -4.57 -8.38 5.68
N TYR A 26 -4.49 -9.41 4.84
CA TYR A 26 -5.44 -10.53 4.85
C TYR A 26 -5.33 -11.35 6.13
N LEU A 27 -4.12 -11.62 6.61
CA LEU A 27 -3.90 -12.34 7.87
C LEU A 27 -4.46 -11.59 9.08
N ILE A 28 -4.49 -10.26 9.05
CA ILE A 28 -5.00 -9.43 10.15
C ILE A 28 -6.52 -9.25 10.07
N THR A 29 -7.05 -9.03 8.88
CA THR A 29 -8.44 -8.56 8.68
C THR A 29 -9.40 -9.65 8.21
N SER A 30 -8.87 -10.72 7.61
CA SER A 30 -9.65 -11.73 6.89
C SER A 30 -10.58 -11.15 5.80
N ASP A 31 -10.33 -9.93 5.34
CA ASP A 31 -11.10 -9.25 4.30
C ASP A 31 -10.20 -9.00 3.07
N PRO A 32 -10.53 -9.53 1.89
CA PRO A 32 -9.74 -9.30 0.68
C PRO A 32 -9.74 -7.82 0.24
N VAL A 33 -10.78 -7.04 0.56
CA VAL A 33 -10.83 -5.61 0.22
C VAL A 33 -9.86 -4.84 1.11
N ALA A 34 -9.93 -5.01 2.43
CA ALA A 34 -8.95 -4.43 3.35
C ALA A 34 -7.52 -4.88 3.04
N ALA A 35 -7.30 -6.16 2.72
CA ALA A 35 -6.01 -6.68 2.27
C ALA A 35 -5.47 -5.93 1.04
N ALA A 36 -6.31 -5.70 0.02
CA ALA A 36 -5.92 -4.95 -1.17
C ALA A 36 -5.59 -3.48 -0.86
N GLN A 37 -6.23 -2.87 0.14
CA GLN A 37 -5.88 -1.54 0.62
C GLN A 37 -4.48 -1.53 1.26
N HIS A 38 -4.18 -2.52 2.11
CA HIS A 38 -2.84 -2.68 2.69
C HIS A 38 -1.76 -2.90 1.62
N GLY A 39 -2.02 -3.75 0.61
CA GLY A 39 -1.12 -3.93 -0.53
C GLY A 39 -0.87 -2.62 -1.29
N THR A 40 -1.93 -1.85 -1.54
CA THR A 40 -1.83 -0.55 -2.22
C THR A 40 -0.97 0.44 -1.43
N VAL A 41 -1.11 0.47 -0.10
CA VAL A 41 -0.27 1.28 0.78
C VAL A 41 1.20 0.84 0.70
N SER A 42 1.48 -0.46 0.83
CA SER A 42 2.86 -0.97 0.75
C SER A 42 3.53 -0.64 -0.59
N ALA A 43 2.83 -0.86 -1.71
CA ALA A 43 3.34 -0.56 -3.04
C ALA A 43 3.63 0.93 -3.23
N SER A 44 2.79 1.81 -2.68
CA SER A 44 2.97 3.26 -2.79
C SER A 44 4.25 3.78 -2.11
N TYR A 45 4.71 3.14 -1.03
CA TYR A 45 5.97 3.52 -0.39
C TYR A 45 7.17 3.05 -1.19
N VAL A 46 7.14 1.81 -1.71
CA VAL A 46 8.23 1.28 -2.53
C VAL A 46 8.35 2.05 -3.84
N ALA A 47 7.22 2.43 -4.45
CA ALA A 47 7.21 3.23 -5.67
C ALA A 47 7.83 4.63 -5.49
N GLU A 48 7.85 5.16 -4.25
CA GLU A 48 8.41 6.47 -3.90
C GLU A 48 9.92 6.43 -3.60
N ALA A 49 10.55 5.24 -3.61
CA ALA A 49 11.96 5.04 -3.36
C ALA A 49 12.67 4.44 -4.58
N VAL A 50 14.00 4.59 -4.67
CA VAL A 50 14.81 3.99 -5.73
C VAL A 50 15.24 2.59 -5.33
N GLY A 51 14.71 1.57 -6.01
CA GLY A 51 14.93 0.17 -5.71
C GLY A 51 14.15 -0.34 -4.48
N ALA A 52 13.83 -1.63 -4.48
CA ALA A 52 12.97 -2.24 -3.46
C ALA A 52 13.51 -2.11 -2.02
N LEU A 53 14.83 -2.21 -1.85
CA LEU A 53 15.49 -2.28 -0.53
C LEU A 53 15.84 -0.92 0.07
N ALA A 54 15.83 0.16 -0.73
CA ALA A 54 16.10 1.51 -0.24
C ALA A 54 14.84 2.20 0.30
N THR A 55 13.69 1.50 0.31
CA THR A 55 12.44 2.03 0.81
C THR A 55 12.53 2.33 2.30
N ALA A 56 12.41 3.61 2.66
CA ALA A 56 12.30 4.02 4.05
C ALA A 56 11.08 3.34 4.69
N GLN A 57 11.27 2.72 5.85
CA GLN A 57 10.17 2.06 6.57
C GLN A 57 9.24 3.14 7.15
N PRO A 58 7.99 3.25 6.69
CA PRO A 58 7.06 4.21 7.26
C PRO A 58 6.73 3.82 8.69
N THR A 59 6.49 4.82 9.53
CA THR A 59 5.90 4.60 10.84
C THR A 59 4.50 4.01 10.70
N ARG A 60 4.02 3.32 11.73
CA ARG A 60 2.64 2.80 11.76
C ARG A 60 1.62 3.93 11.54
N ALA A 61 1.89 5.13 12.06
CA ALA A 61 1.00 6.28 11.91
C ALA A 61 0.90 6.75 10.44
N GLU A 62 2.04 6.85 9.75
CA GLU A 62 2.08 7.22 8.32
C GLU A 62 1.41 6.16 7.44
N ALA A 63 1.67 4.87 7.70
CA ALA A 63 1.01 3.78 7.02
C ALA A 63 -0.53 3.82 7.24
N GLN A 64 -0.97 4.10 8.46
CA GLN A 64 -2.40 4.21 8.77
C GLN A 64 -3.07 5.42 8.12
N ALA A 65 -2.40 6.59 8.09
CA ALA A 65 -2.93 7.78 7.43
C ALA A 65 -3.13 7.53 5.92
N ARG A 66 -2.17 6.85 5.29
CA ARG A 66 -2.28 6.45 3.89
C ARG A 66 -3.39 5.43 3.67
N LEU A 67 -3.51 4.44 4.56
CA LEU A 67 -4.59 3.44 4.52
C LEU A 67 -5.98 4.09 4.59
N ASN A 68 -6.18 5.05 5.50
CA ASN A 68 -7.45 5.77 5.62
C ASN A 68 -7.82 6.49 4.31
N THR A 69 -6.83 7.04 3.62
CA THR A 69 -7.02 7.71 2.31
C THR A 69 -7.43 6.69 1.23
N VAL A 70 -6.76 5.54 1.17
CA VAL A 70 -7.09 4.47 0.21
C VAL A 70 -8.47 3.88 0.51
N ALA A 71 -8.79 3.66 1.79
CA ALA A 71 -10.08 3.13 2.22
C ALA A 71 -11.24 4.08 1.87
N ALA A 72 -11.09 5.37 2.16
CA ALA A 72 -12.10 6.38 1.81
C ALA A 72 -12.38 6.43 0.30
N LYS A 73 -11.33 6.35 -0.53
CA LYS A 73 -11.46 6.29 -1.99
C LYS A 73 -12.10 4.99 -2.48
N THR A 74 -11.83 3.88 -1.81
CA THR A 74 -12.42 2.58 -2.13
C THR A 74 -13.93 2.62 -1.90
N ALA A 75 -14.38 3.13 -0.75
CA ALA A 75 -15.80 3.23 -0.40
C ALA A 75 -16.59 4.16 -1.34
N CYS A 76 -15.95 5.20 -1.91
CA CYS A 76 -16.60 6.10 -2.87
C CYS A 76 -16.77 5.49 -4.27
N GLN A 77 -16.04 4.42 -4.59
CA GLN A 77 -16.07 3.75 -5.90
C GLN A 77 -16.94 2.47 -5.91
N GLN A 78 -17.55 2.13 -4.78
CA GLN A 78 -18.44 0.98 -4.61
C GLN A 78 -19.90 1.38 -4.67
#